data_AF-A0A3A9W851-F1
#
_entry.id   AF-A0A3A9W851-F1
#
_cell.length_a   1.000
_cell.length_b   1.000
_cell.length_c   1.000
_cell.angle_alpha   90.00
_cell.angle_beta   90.00
_cell.angle_gamma   90.00
#
_symmetry.space_group_name_H-M   'P 1'
#
loop_
_entity.id
_entity.type
_entity.pdbx_description
1 polymer ?
#
loop_
_entity_poly.entity_id
_entity_poly.type
_entity_poly.pdbx_seq_one_letter_code
_entity_poly.pdbx_strand_id
1 'polypeptide(L)'
;MRRIPAAFLLTTILACSACTSGSDEPDEEAREFVIPEDLCNLTVDPDLVSPLLPPGEELRADPELIEYPDGSLGTTARCVVHVDDSPALTLDAIPSWPSGVAAGVGPYLDHRRVGHSVAEGEVLSESPREVVVWDDYAAIHVTCAASPALDNTGMNLAITLDWAEGEDHRDALAEAIGPLMDEFLARQAPGTCETA
;
A
#
# COMPACT_ATOMS: atom_id res chain seq x y z
N MET A 1 70.81 20.08 -38.68
CA MET A 1 71.43 19.17 -39.67
C MET A 1 71.52 17.77 -39.06
N ARG A 2 71.02 16.76 -39.80
CA ARG A 2 71.24 15.29 -39.65
C ARG A 2 70.58 14.60 -38.44
N ARG A 3 69.97 13.41 -38.54
CA ARG A 3 69.43 12.56 -39.63
C ARG A 3 68.76 11.38 -38.87
N ILE A 4 67.54 10.99 -39.27
CA ILE A 4 66.79 9.82 -38.77
C ILE A 4 67.28 8.55 -39.50
N PRO A 5 67.28 7.36 -38.87
CA PRO A 5 66.45 6.22 -39.33
C PRO A 5 65.83 5.45 -38.13
N ALA A 6 64.52 5.19 -38.06
CA ALA A 6 63.67 4.30 -38.86
C ALA A 6 63.89 2.79 -38.60
N ALA A 7 62.98 2.18 -37.83
CA ALA A 7 62.47 0.81 -37.97
C ALA A 7 61.22 0.67 -37.06
N PHE A 8 60.00 0.75 -37.58
CA PHE A 8 59.16 -0.38 -38.02
C PHE A 8 58.99 -1.49 -36.95
N LEU A 9 57.80 -1.58 -36.32
CA LEU A 9 56.79 -2.61 -36.62
C LEU A 9 55.68 -2.75 -35.55
N LEU A 10 54.46 -2.96 -36.08
CA LEU A 10 53.37 -3.81 -35.58
C LEU A 10 52.43 -3.33 -34.45
N THR A 11 51.39 -2.62 -34.89
CA THR A 11 49.95 -2.88 -34.71
C THR A 11 49.50 -3.99 -33.74
N THR A 12 48.67 -3.63 -32.75
CA THR A 12 47.52 -4.46 -32.34
C THR A 12 46.37 -3.56 -31.87
N ILE A 13 45.22 -3.75 -32.50
CA ILE A 13 43.95 -3.06 -32.25
C ILE A 13 43.28 -3.73 -31.06
N LEU A 14 42.82 -2.96 -30.08
CA LEU A 14 41.75 -3.38 -29.18
C LEU A 14 40.78 -2.20 -28.99
N ALA A 15 39.81 -2.12 -29.91
CA ALA A 15 38.64 -1.29 -29.74
C ALA A 15 37.67 -2.05 -28.83
N CYS A 16 37.68 -1.75 -27.55
CA CYS A 16 36.61 -2.16 -26.64
C CYS A 16 35.49 -1.14 -26.75
N SER A 17 34.40 -1.57 -27.38
CA SER A 17 33.09 -0.95 -27.39
C SER A 17 32.66 -0.58 -25.96
N ALA A 18 32.66 0.71 -25.64
CA ALA A 18 31.87 1.22 -24.53
C ALA A 18 30.48 1.54 -25.09
N CYS A 19 29.58 0.57 -25.02
CA CYS A 19 28.16 0.81 -25.17
C CYS A 19 27.72 1.67 -23.98
N THR A 20 27.69 2.99 -24.17
CA THR A 20 26.93 3.89 -23.32
C THR A 20 25.45 3.75 -23.68
N SER A 21 24.83 2.65 -23.27
CA SER A 21 23.38 2.63 -23.07
C SER A 21 23.12 3.30 -21.73
N GLY A 22 23.24 4.63 -21.72
CA GLY A 22 22.53 5.45 -20.76
C GLY A 22 21.07 5.40 -21.17
N SER A 23 20.37 4.41 -20.64
CA SER A 23 18.94 4.59 -20.41
C SER A 23 18.88 5.54 -19.22
N ASP A 24 18.76 6.83 -19.50
CA ASP A 24 18.12 7.77 -18.59
C ASP A 24 16.66 7.32 -18.46
N GLU A 25 16.43 6.24 -17.73
CA GLU A 25 15.19 6.11 -16.98
C GLU A 25 15.24 7.21 -15.91
N PRO A 26 14.11 7.89 -15.61
CA PRO A 26 14.11 8.88 -14.55
C PRO A 26 14.72 8.22 -13.31
N ASP A 27 15.57 8.93 -12.57
CA ASP A 27 15.93 8.52 -11.21
C ASP A 27 14.60 8.30 -10.44
N GLU A 28 14.04 7.10 -10.52
CA GLU A 28 13.23 6.53 -9.46
C GLU A 28 14.17 6.63 -8.27
N GLU A 29 13.90 7.57 -7.38
CA GLU A 29 14.60 7.66 -6.10
C GLU A 29 14.63 6.24 -5.54
N ALA A 30 15.82 5.64 -5.50
CA ALA A 30 15.92 4.20 -5.47
C ALA A 30 15.52 3.69 -4.08
N ARG A 31 14.52 2.81 -4.02
CA ARG A 31 14.24 2.04 -2.80
C ARG A 31 15.34 1.01 -2.58
N GLU A 32 15.99 1.06 -1.43
CA GLU A 32 17.00 0.05 -1.04
C GLU A 32 16.41 -1.09 -0.21
N PHE A 33 15.23 -0.87 0.39
CA PHE A 33 14.51 -1.89 1.15
C PHE A 33 13.74 -2.85 0.25
N VAL A 34 13.52 -4.07 0.77
CA VAL A 34 12.63 -5.06 0.18
C VAL A 34 11.31 -5.04 0.93
N ILE A 35 10.18 -5.06 0.21
CA ILE A 35 8.86 -5.19 0.83
C ILE A 35 8.67 -6.67 1.22
N PRO A 36 8.47 -6.97 2.51
CA PRO A 36 8.26 -8.34 2.95
C PRO A 36 6.89 -8.86 2.46
N GLU A 37 6.78 -10.18 2.28
CA GLU A 37 5.50 -10.84 1.96
C GLU A 37 4.49 -10.73 3.11
N ASP A 38 4.96 -10.51 4.34
CA ASP A 38 4.12 -10.23 5.51
C ASP A 38 4.39 -8.81 6.01
N LEU A 39 3.35 -7.96 5.96
CA LEU A 39 3.39 -6.58 6.44
C LEU A 39 2.15 -6.32 7.29
N CYS A 40 2.33 -5.72 8.48
CA CYS A 40 1.22 -5.51 9.43
C CYS A 40 0.51 -6.81 9.87
N ASN A 41 1.20 -7.95 9.90
CA ASN A 41 0.59 -9.29 10.11
C ASN A 41 -0.48 -9.66 9.07
N LEU A 42 -0.37 -9.11 7.86
CA LEU A 42 -1.14 -9.48 6.67
C LEU A 42 -0.19 -10.00 5.61
N THR A 43 -0.57 -11.06 4.91
CA THR A 43 0.16 -11.47 3.71
C THR A 43 -0.18 -10.51 2.57
N VAL A 44 0.83 -9.79 2.07
CA VAL A 44 0.69 -8.75 1.05
C VAL A 44 1.41 -9.13 -0.23
N ASP A 45 0.86 -8.71 -1.37
CA ASP A 45 1.59 -8.73 -2.64
C ASP A 45 2.51 -7.50 -2.70
N PRO A 46 3.84 -7.67 -2.76
CA PRO A 46 4.78 -6.56 -2.87
C PRO A 46 4.46 -5.62 -4.03
N ASP A 47 3.93 -6.11 -5.15
CA ASP A 47 3.63 -5.30 -6.34
C ASP A 47 2.44 -4.36 -6.09
N LEU A 48 1.50 -4.72 -5.20
CA LEU A 48 0.36 -3.88 -4.82
C LEU A 48 0.75 -2.77 -3.83
N VAL A 49 1.69 -3.06 -2.93
CA VAL A 49 2.11 -2.12 -1.89
C VAL A 49 3.23 -1.21 -2.37
N SER A 50 4.05 -1.69 -3.32
CA SER A 50 5.20 -1.00 -3.87
C SER A 50 4.91 0.44 -4.35
N PRO A 51 3.83 0.72 -5.10
CA PRO A 51 3.51 2.09 -5.55
C PRO A 51 2.98 3.02 -4.45
N LEU A 52 2.68 2.49 -3.26
CA LEU A 52 2.15 3.23 -2.12
C LEU A 52 3.24 3.66 -1.13
N LEU A 53 4.48 3.23 -1.35
CA LEU A 53 5.61 3.51 -0.48
C LEU A 53 6.56 4.51 -1.15
N PRO A 54 7.07 5.50 -0.40
CA PRO A 54 8.06 6.42 -0.91
C PRO A 54 9.42 5.71 -1.10
N PRO A 55 10.36 6.35 -1.79
CA PRO A 55 11.77 5.95 -1.76
C PRO A 55 12.35 5.97 -0.33
N GLY A 56 13.42 5.19 -0.12
CA GLY A 56 14.15 5.17 1.16
C GLY A 56 15.01 3.93 1.35
N GLU A 57 15.60 3.81 2.55
CA GLU A 57 16.59 2.79 2.89
C GLU A 57 16.02 1.68 3.79
N GLU A 58 15.17 2.03 4.76
CA GLU A 58 14.65 1.11 5.78
C GLU A 58 13.12 1.10 5.81
N LEU A 59 12.53 -0.11 5.85
CA LEU A 59 11.10 -0.33 6.00
C LEU A 59 10.78 -0.98 7.35
N ARG A 60 9.83 -0.42 8.09
CA ARG A 60 9.31 -1.02 9.33
C ARG A 60 7.81 -0.83 9.48
N ALA A 61 7.14 -1.75 10.17
CA ALA A 61 5.73 -1.63 10.53
C ALA A 61 5.58 -1.60 12.07
N ASP A 62 4.82 -0.64 12.61
CA ASP A 62 4.55 -0.54 14.06
C ASP A 62 3.23 0.24 14.34
N PRO A 63 2.34 -0.24 15.22
CA PRO A 63 2.30 -1.61 15.72
C PRO A 63 1.83 -2.57 14.64
N GLU A 64 2.28 -3.81 14.73
CA GLU A 64 1.64 -4.88 13.98
C GLU A 64 0.20 -5.09 14.48
N LEU A 65 -0.66 -5.62 13.61
CA LEU A 65 -2.02 -5.93 13.99
C LEU A 65 -2.05 -7.03 15.06
N ILE A 66 -2.93 -6.85 16.05
CA ILE A 66 -3.06 -7.76 17.18
C ILE A 66 -3.57 -9.12 16.68
N GLU A 67 -2.68 -10.12 16.73
CA GLU A 67 -3.01 -11.52 16.51
C GLU A 67 -3.33 -12.20 17.85
N TYR A 68 -4.47 -12.90 17.89
CA TYR A 68 -4.88 -13.73 19.02
C TYR A 68 -4.18 -15.10 18.98
N PRO A 69 -4.13 -15.84 20.10
CA PRO A 69 -3.47 -17.16 20.15
C PRO A 69 -4.02 -18.22 19.17
N ASP A 70 -5.20 -18.00 18.60
CA ASP A 70 -5.80 -18.85 17.56
C ASP A 70 -5.40 -18.45 16.13
N GLY A 71 -4.51 -17.46 15.98
CA GLY A 71 -4.02 -16.95 14.70
C GLY A 71 -4.94 -15.93 14.04
N SER A 72 -6.06 -15.56 14.68
CA SER A 72 -6.99 -14.55 14.14
C SER A 72 -6.60 -13.13 14.53
N LEU A 73 -6.92 -12.15 13.68
CA LEU A 73 -6.73 -10.74 13.96
C LEU A 73 -7.92 -10.11 14.70
N GLY A 74 -7.63 -9.10 15.51
CA GLY A 74 -8.65 -8.21 16.08
C GLY A 74 -9.50 -7.52 15.01
N THR A 75 -10.79 -7.30 15.30
CA THR A 75 -11.71 -6.59 14.41
C THR A 75 -11.38 -5.10 14.27
N THR A 76 -10.66 -4.54 15.24
CA THR A 76 -10.11 -3.18 15.19
C THR A 76 -8.61 -3.27 15.04
N ALA A 77 -8.10 -2.59 14.04
CA ALA A 77 -6.72 -2.69 13.59
C ALA A 77 -6.21 -1.29 13.22
N ARG A 78 -4.97 -1.01 13.60
CA ARG A 78 -4.21 0.13 13.08
C ARG A 78 -2.75 -0.30 12.97
N CYS A 79 -2.19 -0.19 11.78
CA CYS A 79 -0.78 -0.41 11.52
C CYS A 79 -0.22 0.81 10.79
N VAL A 80 1.00 1.23 11.15
CA VAL A 80 1.71 2.29 10.46
C VAL A 80 3.02 1.72 9.89
N VAL A 81 3.13 1.74 8.58
CA VAL A 81 4.34 1.41 7.84
C VAL A 81 5.16 2.69 7.71
N HIS A 82 6.44 2.59 8.06
CA HIS A 82 7.39 3.70 8.01
C HIS A 82 8.49 3.38 7.02
N VAL A 83 8.93 4.42 6.30
CA VAL A 83 10.15 4.42 5.51
C VAL A 83 11.09 5.46 6.12
N ASP A 84 12.31 5.05 6.45
CA ASP A 84 13.31 5.91 7.10
C ASP A 84 12.77 6.67 8.32
N ASP A 85 12.08 5.93 9.20
CA ASP A 85 11.39 6.42 10.40
C ASP A 85 10.22 7.39 10.20
N SER A 86 9.89 7.75 8.96
CA SER A 86 8.75 8.60 8.62
C SER A 86 7.52 7.74 8.28
N PRO A 87 6.33 8.05 8.81
CA PRO A 87 5.10 7.37 8.40
C PRO A 87 4.92 7.48 6.88
N ALA A 88 4.72 6.35 6.24
CA ALA A 88 4.49 6.26 4.80
C ALA A 88 3.05 5.80 4.52
N LEU A 89 2.64 4.69 5.13
CA LEU A 89 1.32 4.11 4.91
C LEU A 89 0.68 3.78 6.24
N THR A 90 -0.53 4.28 6.47
CA THR A 90 -1.37 3.88 7.59
C THR A 90 -2.50 2.99 7.10
N LEU A 91 -2.60 1.78 7.66
CA LEU A 91 -3.74 0.89 7.51
C LEU A 91 -4.62 1.00 8.75
N ASP A 92 -5.90 1.31 8.58
CA ASP A 92 -6.86 1.46 9.68
C ASP A 92 -8.14 0.69 9.39
N ALA A 93 -8.55 -0.20 10.30
CA ALA A 93 -9.78 -0.96 10.14
C ALA A 93 -10.63 -0.96 11.41
N ILE A 94 -11.93 -0.77 11.24
CA ILE A 94 -12.92 -0.83 12.32
C ILE A 94 -14.25 -1.42 11.85
N PRO A 95 -14.92 -2.20 12.70
CA PRO A 95 -16.28 -2.63 12.43
C PRO A 95 -17.25 -1.44 12.39
N SER A 96 -18.34 -1.63 11.63
CA SER A 96 -19.51 -0.76 11.67
C SER A 96 -20.54 -1.29 12.67
N TRP A 97 -21.23 -0.39 13.38
CA TRP A 97 -22.19 -0.70 14.44
C TRP A 97 -23.40 0.23 14.33
N PRO A 98 -24.63 -0.21 14.67
CA PRO A 98 -25.81 0.65 14.65
C PRO A 98 -25.70 1.87 15.58
N SER A 99 -25.01 1.73 16.72
CA SER A 99 -24.85 2.77 17.73
C SER A 99 -23.51 3.51 17.67
N GLY A 100 -22.67 3.24 16.67
CA GLY A 100 -21.30 3.74 16.58
C GLY A 100 -20.99 4.27 15.18
N VAL A 101 -19.97 3.70 14.55
CA VAL A 101 -19.67 3.98 13.14
C VAL A 101 -20.75 3.32 12.31
N ALA A 102 -21.69 4.10 11.80
CA ALA A 102 -22.72 3.56 10.91
C ALA A 102 -22.08 2.92 9.67
N ALA A 103 -22.82 2.02 9.03
CA ALA A 103 -22.36 1.35 7.81
C ALA A 103 -22.07 2.37 6.69
N GLY A 104 -21.01 2.10 5.92
CA GLY A 104 -20.61 2.87 4.75
C GLY A 104 -19.39 3.76 4.96
N VAL A 105 -18.81 4.20 3.85
CA VAL A 105 -17.57 5.00 3.84
C VAL A 105 -17.81 6.38 4.44
N GLY A 106 -18.91 7.05 4.11
CA GLY A 106 -19.24 8.38 4.64
C GLY A 106 -19.21 8.47 6.17
N PRO A 107 -20.01 7.65 6.89
CA PRO A 107 -19.99 7.64 8.35
C PRO A 107 -18.62 7.27 8.96
N TYR A 108 -17.84 6.44 8.27
CA TYR A 108 -16.48 6.11 8.68
C TYR A 108 -15.55 7.33 8.64
N LEU A 109 -15.59 8.13 7.56
CA LEU A 109 -14.82 9.38 7.45
C LEU A 109 -15.20 10.37 8.56
N ASP A 110 -16.49 10.55 8.80
CA ASP A 110 -17.01 11.42 9.86
C ASP A 110 -16.51 11.00 11.24
N HIS A 111 -16.52 9.68 11.51
CA HIS A 111 -16.05 9.13 12.78
C HIS A 111 -14.55 9.38 12.99
N ARG A 112 -13.75 9.13 11.96
CA ARG A 112 -12.30 9.31 11.98
C ARG A 112 -11.86 10.77 11.90
N ARG A 113 -12.79 11.68 11.56
CA ARG A 113 -12.54 13.11 11.33
C ARG A 113 -11.48 13.34 10.26
N VAL A 114 -11.54 12.52 9.22
CA VAL A 114 -10.67 12.65 8.05
C VAL A 114 -11.13 13.87 7.25
N GLY A 115 -10.19 14.61 6.67
CA GLY A 115 -10.47 15.82 5.88
C GLY A 115 -11.11 15.56 4.51
N HIS A 116 -11.65 14.36 4.27
CA HIS A 116 -12.25 13.96 3.01
C HIS A 116 -13.77 13.82 3.15
N SER A 117 -14.50 14.15 2.08
CA SER A 117 -15.89 13.80 1.92
C SER A 117 -16.10 12.86 0.72
N VAL A 118 -17.11 11.99 0.79
CA VAL A 118 -17.47 11.07 -0.31
C VAL A 118 -17.72 11.82 -1.62
N ALA A 119 -18.24 13.05 -1.56
CA ALA A 119 -18.52 13.86 -2.74
C ALA A 119 -17.25 14.37 -3.47
N GLU A 120 -16.12 14.40 -2.78
CA GLU A 120 -14.82 14.81 -3.34
C GLU A 120 -13.99 13.62 -3.83
N GLY A 121 -14.38 12.40 -3.45
CA GLY A 121 -13.68 11.18 -3.83
C GLY A 121 -14.26 10.53 -5.09
N GLU A 122 -13.46 9.66 -5.69
CA GLU A 122 -13.89 8.80 -6.78
C GLU A 122 -14.58 7.54 -6.23
N VAL A 123 -15.86 7.37 -6.55
CA VAL A 123 -16.64 6.19 -6.14
C VAL A 123 -16.45 5.08 -7.17
N LEU A 124 -15.78 4.00 -6.78
CA LEU A 124 -15.46 2.87 -7.66
C LEU A 124 -16.51 1.75 -7.60
N SER A 125 -17.19 1.62 -6.46
CA SER A 125 -18.26 0.62 -6.25
C SER A 125 -19.19 1.02 -5.11
N GLU A 126 -20.43 0.51 -5.12
CA GLU A 126 -21.47 0.84 -4.13
C GLU A 126 -22.04 -0.38 -3.37
N SER A 127 -21.95 -1.60 -3.93
CA SER A 127 -22.41 -2.83 -3.25
C SER A 127 -21.86 -4.11 -3.93
N PRO A 128 -21.48 -5.16 -3.16
CA PRO A 128 -21.48 -5.27 -1.70
C PRO A 128 -20.29 -4.57 -1.02
N ARG A 129 -19.35 -4.06 -1.82
CA ARG A 129 -18.23 -3.21 -1.41
C ARG A 129 -18.55 -1.78 -1.82
N GLU A 130 -18.47 -0.86 -0.89
CA GLU A 130 -18.46 0.57 -1.17
C GLU A 130 -17.01 1.02 -1.13
N VAL A 131 -16.46 1.50 -2.24
CA VAL A 131 -15.05 1.92 -2.33
C VAL A 131 -15.01 3.36 -2.82
N VAL A 132 -14.29 4.20 -2.07
CA VAL A 132 -14.06 5.60 -2.42
C VAL A 132 -12.57 5.90 -2.28
N VAL A 133 -12.02 6.60 -3.27
CA VAL A 133 -10.58 6.88 -3.37
C VAL A 133 -10.32 8.37 -3.62
N TRP A 134 -9.26 8.90 -3.00
CA TRP A 134 -8.71 10.24 -3.13
C TRP A 134 -7.21 10.13 -3.42
N ASP A 135 -6.55 11.25 -3.70
CA ASP A 135 -5.14 11.32 -4.12
C ASP A 135 -4.18 10.60 -3.15
N ASP A 136 -4.43 10.68 -1.84
CA ASP A 136 -3.61 10.18 -0.74
C ASP A 136 -4.35 9.21 0.20
N TYR A 137 -5.59 8.84 -0.12
CA TYR A 137 -6.45 8.09 0.78
C TYR A 137 -7.40 7.15 0.03
N ALA A 138 -7.65 5.96 0.57
CA ALA A 138 -8.73 5.08 0.13
C ALA A 138 -9.50 4.55 1.31
N ALA A 139 -10.81 4.41 1.15
CA ALA A 139 -11.65 3.71 2.11
C ALA A 139 -12.57 2.71 1.41
N ILE A 140 -12.77 1.58 2.08
CA ILE A 140 -13.67 0.52 1.68
C ILE A 140 -14.58 0.14 2.84
N HIS A 141 -15.87 0.01 2.57
CA HIS A 141 -16.83 -0.62 3.46
C HIS A 141 -17.34 -1.93 2.84
N VAL A 142 -17.39 -2.99 3.65
CA VAL A 142 -17.97 -4.27 3.24
C VAL A 142 -19.07 -4.71 4.21
N THR A 143 -20.18 -5.16 3.64
CA THR A 143 -21.35 -5.60 4.42
C THR A 143 -21.33 -7.09 4.75
N CYS A 144 -20.54 -7.90 4.04
CA CYS A 144 -20.43 -9.34 4.31
C CYS A 144 -19.89 -9.62 5.72
N ALA A 145 -19.06 -8.73 6.26
CA ALA A 145 -18.48 -8.82 7.60
C ALA A 145 -19.47 -8.52 8.73
N ALA A 146 -20.76 -8.39 8.42
CA ALA A 146 -21.80 -8.23 9.42
C ALA A 146 -21.89 -9.48 10.31
N SER A 147 -21.93 -9.26 11.62
CA SER A 147 -22.05 -10.32 12.61
C SER A 147 -23.11 -9.93 13.65
N PRO A 148 -24.32 -10.53 13.58
CA PRO A 148 -25.35 -10.29 14.59
C PRO A 148 -24.92 -10.69 16.01
N ALA A 149 -24.00 -11.66 16.14
CA ALA A 149 -23.47 -12.09 17.43
C ALA A 149 -22.58 -11.02 18.08
N LEU A 150 -21.93 -10.18 17.26
CA LEU A 150 -21.06 -9.09 17.70
C LEU A 150 -21.72 -7.70 17.55
N ASP A 151 -22.98 -7.65 17.09
CA ASP A 151 -23.73 -6.42 16.76
C ASP A 151 -23.04 -5.52 15.72
N ASN A 152 -22.25 -6.15 14.82
CA ASN A 152 -21.57 -5.45 13.73
C ASN A 152 -22.37 -5.53 12.44
N THR A 153 -22.48 -4.43 11.71
CA THR A 153 -23.18 -4.34 10.41
C THR A 153 -22.26 -4.43 9.21
N GLY A 154 -20.95 -4.56 9.43
CA GLY A 154 -19.94 -4.64 8.39
C GLY A 154 -18.56 -4.24 8.91
N MET A 155 -17.61 -4.05 8.00
CA MET A 155 -16.24 -3.66 8.30
C MET A 155 -15.83 -2.48 7.40
N ASN A 156 -15.13 -1.51 7.97
CA ASN A 156 -14.43 -0.47 7.23
C ASN A 156 -12.94 -0.72 7.30
N LEU A 157 -12.25 -0.44 6.21
CA LEU A 157 -10.79 -0.38 6.14
C LEU A 157 -10.40 0.85 5.33
N ALA A 158 -9.31 1.49 5.70
CA ALA A 158 -8.72 2.58 4.94
C ALA A 158 -7.20 2.47 4.87
N ILE A 159 -6.69 3.07 3.80
CA ILE A 159 -5.27 3.30 3.56
C ILE A 159 -5.09 4.81 3.52
N THR A 160 -4.09 5.33 4.23
CA THR A 160 -3.64 6.72 4.17
C THR A 160 -2.18 6.74 3.77
N LEU A 161 -1.82 7.60 2.82
CA LEU A 161 -0.45 7.83 2.38
C LEU A 161 0.07 9.13 3.01
N ASP A 162 0.76 9.02 4.14
CA ASP A 162 1.21 10.17 4.93
C ASP A 162 2.31 11.01 4.22
N TRP A 163 2.90 10.48 3.14
CA TRP A 163 3.97 11.12 2.36
C TRP A 163 3.49 11.77 1.05
N ALA A 164 2.28 11.45 0.59
CA ALA A 164 1.83 11.69 -0.78
C ALA A 164 1.22 13.09 -1.01
N GLU A 165 1.67 14.12 -0.27
CA GLU A 165 1.06 15.46 -0.38
C GLU A 165 1.18 16.05 -1.80
N GLY A 166 0.04 16.12 -2.49
CA GLY A 166 -0.06 16.73 -3.83
C GLY A 166 0.29 15.81 -5.00
N GLU A 167 0.47 14.51 -4.74
CA GLU A 167 0.66 13.47 -5.76
C GLU A 167 -0.61 12.62 -5.90
N ASP A 168 -0.94 12.20 -7.14
CA ASP A 168 -2.15 11.41 -7.42
C ASP A 168 -1.84 9.92 -7.41
N HIS A 169 -2.20 9.23 -6.32
CA HIS A 169 -2.03 7.78 -6.17
C HIS A 169 -3.34 7.00 -6.28
N ARG A 170 -4.41 7.61 -6.84
CA ARG A 170 -5.74 7.00 -6.85
C ARG A 170 -5.77 5.62 -7.49
N ASP A 171 -5.07 5.41 -8.61
CA ASP A 171 -5.02 4.13 -9.30
C ASP A 171 -4.38 3.03 -8.42
N ALA A 172 -3.23 3.33 -7.79
CA ALA A 172 -2.54 2.40 -6.91
C ALA A 172 -3.37 2.08 -5.66
N LEU A 173 -3.98 3.10 -5.06
CA LEU A 173 -4.88 2.96 -3.91
C LEU A 173 -6.11 2.11 -4.25
N ALA A 174 -6.71 2.33 -5.43
CA ALA A 174 -7.85 1.57 -5.94
C ALA A 174 -7.51 0.09 -6.14
N GLU A 175 -6.30 -0.20 -6.62
CA GLU A 175 -5.82 -1.56 -6.86
C GLU A 175 -5.53 -2.30 -5.54
N ALA A 176 -4.94 -1.62 -4.56
CA ALA A 176 -4.50 -2.23 -3.31
C ALA A 176 -5.63 -2.43 -2.27
N ILE A 177 -6.59 -1.51 -2.18
CA ILE A 177 -7.56 -1.47 -1.07
C ILE A 177 -8.44 -2.74 -0.98
N GLY A 178 -8.81 -3.32 -2.12
CA GLY A 178 -9.64 -4.52 -2.19
C GLY A 178 -8.91 -5.76 -1.66
N PRO A 179 -7.77 -6.15 -2.25
CA PRO A 179 -6.96 -7.27 -1.78
C PRO A 179 -6.56 -7.17 -0.31
N LEU A 180 -6.19 -5.97 0.18
CA LEU A 180 -5.83 -5.77 1.58
C LEU A 180 -7.02 -5.98 2.53
N MET A 181 -8.22 -5.54 2.13
CA MET A 181 -9.44 -5.85 2.89
C MET A 181 -9.75 -7.35 2.88
N ASP A 182 -9.57 -8.02 1.75
CA ASP A 182 -9.83 -9.47 1.65
C ASP A 182 -8.88 -10.28 2.54
N GLU A 183 -7.59 -9.95 2.55
CA GLU A 183 -6.62 -10.56 3.45
C GLU A 183 -6.94 -10.29 4.92
N PHE A 184 -7.25 -9.03 5.27
CA PHE A 184 -7.63 -8.67 6.64
C PHE A 184 -8.84 -9.47 7.13
N LEU A 185 -9.86 -9.67 6.28
CA LEU A 185 -11.05 -10.44 6.61
C LEU A 185 -10.79 -11.95 6.65
N ALA A 186 -9.91 -12.48 5.80
CA ALA A 186 -9.50 -13.88 5.84
C ALA A 186 -8.76 -14.23 7.13
N ARG A 187 -8.06 -13.24 7.70
CA ARG A 187 -7.38 -13.32 9.00
C ARG A 187 -8.33 -13.05 10.17
N GLN A 188 -9.56 -12.59 9.94
CA GLN A 188 -10.61 -12.63 10.95
C GLN A 188 -11.19 -14.05 11.04
N ALA A 189 -11.83 -14.37 12.18
CA ALA A 189 -12.36 -15.71 12.42
C ALA A 189 -13.16 -16.27 11.22
N PRO A 190 -13.14 -17.60 10.99
CA PRO A 190 -13.76 -18.22 9.81
C PRO A 190 -15.20 -17.78 9.56
N GLY A 191 -15.56 -17.60 8.29
CA GLY A 191 -16.93 -17.23 7.88
C GLY A 191 -17.24 -15.73 7.87
N THR A 192 -16.28 -14.85 8.14
CA THR A 192 -16.50 -13.39 8.18
C THR A 192 -16.93 -12.82 6.81
N CYS A 193 -16.41 -13.35 5.70
CA CYS A 193 -16.85 -12.94 4.34
C CYS A 193 -16.64 -14.06 3.31
N GLU A 194 -16.75 -15.34 3.71
CA GLU A 194 -16.63 -16.45 2.74
C GLU A 194 -17.67 -16.26 1.63
N THR A 195 -17.20 -15.88 0.44
CA THR A 195 -18.00 -15.90 -0.79
C THR A 195 -18.45 -17.33 -1.01
N ALA A 196 -19.76 -17.56 -0.93
CA ALA A 196 -20.40 -18.81 -1.33
C ALA A 196 -20.06 -19.19 -2.78
#